data_AF-A0A7Y5Q0J5-F1
#
_entry.id   AF-A0A7Y5Q0J5-F1
#
_cell.length_a   1.000
_cell.length_b   1.000
_cell.length_c   1.000
_cell.angle_alpha   90.00
_cell.angle_beta   90.00
_cell.angle_gamma   90.00
#
_symmetry.space_group_name_H-M   'P 1'
#
loop_
_entity.id
_entity.type
_entity.pdbx_description
1 polymer ?
#
loop_
_entity_poly.entity_id
_entity_poly.type
_entity_poly.pdbx_seq_one_letter_code
_entity_poly.pdbx_strand_id
1 'polypeptide(L)'
;LWIGSAFAFGTVRRSVERAADDSARRRTALATYPALLGWLRWGAALTWMLGFVLLFLVYYRAPLLLDVAELDPNELQRLLQPDGRPSPRAWIPGFLALIGSFPLYELCARFLRGPRLWPLALVLWSTIAVGTSCLLEHSAGFTQRAVFIHIATYLATAMAANVWMRIWPAERRALLAWSAGQPADAIDLAVSRERQRHNAAMAFSVVLLMLSTHHPALYSGTPWAWPWVASVALALGLLLGELASRLSDRFSVE
;
A
#
# COMPACT_ATOMS: atom_id res chain seq x y z
N LEU A 1 4.82 7.71 10.02
CA LEU A 1 3.81 7.64 11.12
C LEU A 1 2.89 6.41 10.99
N TRP A 2 2.15 6.26 9.89
CA TRP A 2 1.17 5.18 9.72
C TRP A 2 1.76 3.76 9.71
N ILE A 3 2.84 3.52 8.96
CA ILE A 3 3.50 2.21 8.92
C ILE A 3 3.88 1.73 10.33
N GLY A 4 4.49 2.59 11.14
CA GLY A 4 4.82 2.29 12.54
C GLY A 4 3.59 1.96 13.39
N SER A 5 2.47 2.67 13.20
CA SER A 5 1.22 2.37 13.93
C SER A 5 0.61 1.01 13.55
N ALA A 6 0.77 0.57 12.30
CA ALA A 6 0.31 -0.76 11.87
C ALA A 6 1.12 -1.87 12.54
N PHE A 7 2.44 -1.70 12.68
CA PHE A 7 3.28 -2.63 13.43
C PHE A 7 2.93 -2.65 14.92
N ALA A 8 2.74 -1.47 15.53
CA ALA A 8 2.33 -1.37 16.93
C ALA A 8 0.98 -2.08 17.20
N PHE A 9 0.00 -1.89 16.31
CA PHE A 9 -1.28 -2.58 16.39
C PHE A 9 -1.12 -4.11 16.34
N GLY A 10 -0.31 -4.63 15.40
CA GLY A 10 -0.04 -6.06 15.30
C GLY A 10 0.61 -6.66 16.55
N THR A 11 1.47 -5.90 17.23
CA THR A 11 2.05 -6.29 18.53
C THR A 11 0.99 -6.40 19.62
N VAL A 12 0.19 -5.35 19.84
CA VAL A 12 -0.83 -5.34 20.91
C VAL A 12 -1.91 -6.39 20.66
N ARG A 13 -2.31 -6.60 19.41
CA ARG A 13 -3.25 -7.67 19.05
C ARG A 13 -2.74 -9.05 19.48
N ARG A 14 -1.48 -9.37 19.20
CA ARG A 14 -0.90 -10.66 19.62
C ARG A 14 -0.86 -10.79 21.13
N SER A 15 -0.60 -9.71 21.86
CA SER A 15 -0.70 -9.69 23.33
C SER A 15 -2.12 -10.02 23.82
N VAL A 16 -3.18 -9.50 23.16
CA VAL A 16 -4.57 -9.87 23.49
C VAL A 16 -4.83 -11.36 23.22
N GLU A 17 -4.41 -11.86 22.06
CA GLU A 17 -4.64 -13.26 21.67
C GLU A 17 -3.91 -14.25 22.59
N ARG A 18 -2.70 -13.92 23.06
CA ARG A 18 -1.91 -14.76 23.98
C ARG A 18 -2.36 -14.65 25.43
N ALA A 19 -2.93 -13.53 25.83
CA ALA A 19 -3.46 -13.35 27.18
C ALA A 19 -4.84 -14.03 27.38
N ALA A 20 -5.24 -14.96 26.51
CA ALA A 20 -6.53 -15.66 26.63
C ALA A 20 -6.76 -16.26 28.03
N ASP A 21 -5.70 -16.80 28.63
CA ASP A 21 -5.73 -17.49 29.94
C ASP A 21 -5.33 -16.58 31.12
N ASP A 22 -4.73 -15.41 30.88
CA ASP A 22 -4.34 -14.43 31.92
C ASP A 22 -5.29 -13.22 31.90
N SER A 23 -6.26 -13.24 32.82
CA SER A 23 -7.30 -12.20 32.93
C SER A 23 -6.76 -10.80 33.24
N ALA A 24 -5.59 -10.67 33.87
CA ALA A 24 -4.99 -9.37 34.18
C ALA A 24 -4.31 -8.79 32.92
N ARG A 25 -3.49 -9.59 32.24
CA ARG A 25 -2.85 -9.18 30.98
C ARG A 25 -3.88 -8.88 29.89
N ARG A 26 -4.95 -9.68 29.80
CA ARG A 26 -6.04 -9.48 28.84
C ARG A 26 -6.77 -8.16 29.05
N ARG A 27 -7.07 -7.81 30.31
CA ARG A 27 -7.70 -6.52 30.66
C ARG A 27 -6.83 -5.34 30.24
N THR A 28 -5.53 -5.37 30.55
CA THR A 28 -4.60 -4.29 30.17
C THR A 28 -4.51 -4.13 28.65
N ALA A 29 -4.40 -5.24 27.92
CA ALA A 29 -4.33 -5.21 26.46
C ALA A 29 -5.64 -4.70 25.84
N LEU A 30 -6.79 -5.15 26.33
CA LEU A 30 -8.11 -4.67 25.88
C LEU A 30 -8.37 -3.20 26.22
N ALA A 31 -7.75 -2.64 27.25
CA ALA A 31 -7.89 -1.22 27.58
C ALA A 31 -7.28 -0.31 26.50
N THR A 32 -6.17 -0.71 25.89
CA THR A 32 -5.46 0.08 24.85
C THR A 32 -5.93 -0.21 23.43
N TYR A 33 -6.50 -1.39 23.22
CA TYR A 33 -6.88 -1.90 21.90
C TYR A 33 -7.86 -0.98 21.12
N PRO A 34 -8.94 -0.42 21.69
CA PRO A 34 -9.87 0.44 20.95
C PRO A 34 -9.21 1.71 20.40
N ALA A 35 -8.33 2.33 21.18
CA ALA A 35 -7.61 3.54 20.79
C ALA A 35 -6.65 3.24 19.63
N LEU A 36 -5.88 2.14 19.74
CA LEU A 36 -4.97 1.71 18.67
C LEU A 36 -5.71 1.32 17.39
N LEU A 37 -6.84 0.63 17.53
CA LEU A 37 -7.66 0.23 16.40
C LEU A 37 -8.30 1.46 15.71
N GLY A 38 -8.76 2.44 16.49
CA GLY A 38 -9.24 3.73 15.97
C GLY A 38 -8.14 4.53 15.27
N TRP A 39 -6.94 4.56 15.86
CA TRP A 39 -5.76 5.21 15.28
C TRP A 39 -5.29 4.52 13.99
N LEU A 40 -5.33 3.18 13.93
CA LEU A 40 -5.02 2.43 12.70
C LEU A 40 -5.95 2.87 11.55
N ARG A 41 -7.25 2.97 11.82
CA ARG A 41 -8.26 3.36 10.84
C ARG A 41 -8.06 4.79 10.34
N TRP A 42 -7.99 5.75 11.26
CA TRP A 42 -7.88 7.16 10.87
C TRP A 42 -6.48 7.53 10.39
N GLY A 43 -5.43 6.93 10.94
CA GLY A 43 -4.07 7.09 10.45
C GLY A 43 -3.90 6.62 9.00
N ALA A 44 -4.56 5.52 8.63
CA ALA A 44 -4.60 5.06 7.24
C ALA A 44 -5.31 6.07 6.33
N ALA A 45 -6.49 6.55 6.74
CA ALA A 45 -7.27 7.52 5.95
C ALA A 45 -6.53 8.85 5.76
N LEU A 46 -5.98 9.42 6.84
CA LEU A 46 -5.25 10.68 6.79
C LEU A 46 -4.01 10.56 5.90
N THR A 47 -3.23 9.48 6.03
CA THR A 47 -2.03 9.28 5.21
C THR A 47 -2.37 9.13 3.74
N TRP A 48 -3.41 8.33 3.43
CA TRP A 48 -3.87 8.17 2.06
C TRP A 48 -4.40 9.47 1.46
N MET A 49 -5.21 10.21 2.22
CA MET A 49 -5.78 11.48 1.77
C MET A 49 -4.70 12.55 1.54
N LEU A 50 -3.72 12.66 2.45
CA LEU A 50 -2.57 13.56 2.27
C LEU A 50 -1.72 13.14 1.07
N GLY A 51 -1.47 11.84 0.90
CA GLY A 51 -0.77 11.32 -0.28
C GLY A 51 -1.49 11.63 -1.58
N PHE A 52 -2.82 11.49 -1.60
CA PHE A 52 -3.65 11.84 -2.75
C PHE A 52 -3.60 13.33 -3.07
N VAL A 53 -3.70 14.20 -2.05
CA VAL A 53 -3.55 15.65 -2.23
C VAL A 53 -2.17 15.98 -2.80
N LEU A 54 -1.10 15.37 -2.30
CA LEU A 54 0.26 15.57 -2.82
C LEU A 54 0.39 15.07 -4.27
N LEU A 55 -0.15 13.90 -4.60
CA LEU A 55 -0.19 13.39 -5.98
C LEU A 55 -0.89 14.41 -6.89
N PHE A 56 -2.05 14.91 -6.48
CA PHE A 56 -2.82 15.87 -7.27
C PHE A 56 -2.06 17.19 -7.47
N LEU A 57 -1.49 17.75 -6.40
CA LEU A 57 -0.78 19.03 -6.46
C LEU A 57 0.53 18.94 -7.25
N VAL A 58 1.33 17.91 -7.00
CA VAL A 58 2.69 17.79 -7.55
C VAL A 58 2.66 17.23 -8.97
N TYR A 59 1.76 16.29 -9.27
CA TYR A 59 1.73 15.63 -10.57
C TYR A 59 0.56 16.12 -11.44
N TYR A 60 -0.65 16.28 -10.92
CA TYR A 60 -1.80 16.60 -11.79
C TYR A 60 -2.00 18.10 -12.01
N ARG A 61 -1.38 18.94 -11.16
CA ARG A 61 -1.45 20.41 -11.25
C ARG A 61 -0.12 21.08 -11.58
N ALA A 62 0.99 20.35 -11.50
CA ALA A 62 2.33 20.82 -11.81
C ALA A 62 2.94 20.00 -12.97
N PRO A 63 3.96 20.52 -13.68
CA PRO A 63 4.48 19.92 -14.90
C PRO A 63 5.36 18.67 -14.68
N LEU A 64 5.28 18.01 -13.51
CA LEU A 64 6.11 16.85 -13.16
C LEU A 64 5.54 15.51 -13.67
N LEU A 65 4.31 15.50 -14.18
CA LEU A 65 3.68 14.30 -14.72
C LEU A 65 4.26 13.86 -16.05
N LEU A 66 4.43 14.80 -16.98
CA LEU A 66 4.70 14.50 -18.39
C LEU A 66 6.17 14.68 -18.73
N ASP A 67 6.70 13.77 -19.54
CA ASP A 67 8.04 13.91 -20.11
C ASP A 67 8.00 14.83 -21.34
N VAL A 68 8.11 16.13 -21.09
CA VAL A 68 7.99 17.16 -22.13
C VAL A 68 9.13 17.12 -23.16
N ALA A 69 10.23 16.42 -22.88
CA ALA A 69 11.38 16.32 -23.77
C ALA A 69 11.23 15.16 -24.77
N GLU A 70 10.54 14.10 -24.38
CA GLU A 70 10.33 12.92 -25.22
C GLU A 70 9.00 12.96 -26.02
N LEU A 71 8.01 13.73 -25.55
CA LEU A 71 6.70 13.82 -26.20
C LEU A 71 6.71 14.66 -27.49
N ASP A 72 6.00 14.17 -28.51
CA ASP A 72 5.77 14.90 -29.74
C ASP A 72 5.01 16.23 -29.48
N PRO A 73 5.31 17.33 -30.20
CA PRO A 73 4.66 18.62 -29.98
C PRO A 73 3.13 18.58 -30.10
N ASN A 74 2.61 17.79 -31.04
CA ASN A 74 1.18 17.61 -31.25
C ASN A 74 0.51 16.87 -30.07
N GLU A 75 1.23 15.94 -29.44
CA GLU A 75 0.75 15.21 -28.27
C GLU A 75 0.81 16.07 -27.02
N LEU A 76 1.91 16.81 -26.86
CA LEU A 76 2.07 17.80 -25.80
C LEU A 76 0.94 18.84 -25.81
N GLN A 77 0.55 19.34 -27.00
CA GLN A 77 -0.58 20.27 -27.15
C GLN A 77 -1.93 19.65 -26.71
N ARG A 78 -2.11 18.33 -26.87
CA ARG A 78 -3.34 17.64 -26.43
C ARG A 78 -3.35 17.34 -24.94
N LEU A 79 -2.17 17.10 -24.37
CA LEU A 79 -2.00 16.67 -22.98
C LEU A 79 -1.80 17.85 -22.02
N LEU A 80 -1.36 19.01 -22.48
CA LEU A 80 -1.23 20.23 -21.68
C LEU A 80 -2.42 21.19 -21.87
N GLN A 81 -2.69 21.95 -20.81
CA GLN A 81 -3.55 23.12 -20.83
C GLN A 81 -2.74 24.36 -21.28
N PRO A 82 -3.40 25.45 -21.72
CA PRO A 82 -2.71 26.69 -22.13
C PRO A 82 -1.81 27.31 -21.04
N ASP A 83 -2.09 27.03 -19.77
CA ASP A 83 -1.30 27.46 -18.62
C ASP A 83 -0.09 26.54 -18.31
N GLY A 84 0.20 25.57 -19.19
CA GLY A 84 1.32 24.64 -19.07
C GLY A 84 1.08 23.46 -18.12
N ARG A 85 -0.12 23.32 -17.57
CA ARG A 85 -0.44 22.24 -16.62
C ARG A 85 -0.96 20.99 -17.33
N PRO A 86 -0.76 19.79 -16.77
CA PRO A 86 -1.39 18.58 -17.31
C PRO A 86 -2.90 18.73 -17.39
N SER A 87 -3.47 18.43 -18.56
CA SER A 87 -4.91 18.36 -18.76
C SER A 87 -5.47 17.10 -18.10
N PRO A 88 -6.80 17.04 -17.86
CA PRO A 88 -7.45 15.81 -17.41
C PRO A 88 -7.12 14.59 -18.26
N ARG A 89 -6.93 14.75 -19.58
CA ARG A 89 -6.58 13.63 -20.47
C ARG A 89 -5.25 12.99 -20.11
N ALA A 90 -4.29 13.78 -19.61
CA ALA A 90 -3.00 13.29 -19.16
C ALA A 90 -3.13 12.46 -17.88
N TRP A 91 -3.82 12.94 -16.85
CA TRP A 91 -3.81 12.28 -15.55
C TRP A 91 -4.95 11.29 -15.31
N ILE A 92 -6.07 11.36 -16.06
CA ILE A 92 -7.22 10.44 -15.90
C ILE A 92 -6.79 8.97 -16.00
N PRO A 93 -5.95 8.52 -16.96
CA PRO A 93 -5.52 7.12 -17.01
C PRO A 93 -4.83 6.67 -15.72
N GLY A 94 -3.90 7.49 -15.19
CA GLY A 94 -3.21 7.22 -13.93
C GLY A 94 -4.16 7.19 -12.72
N PHE A 95 -5.17 8.07 -12.71
CA PHE A 95 -6.20 8.11 -11.68
C PHE A 95 -7.15 6.91 -11.75
N LEU A 96 -7.57 6.49 -12.94
CA LEU A 96 -8.41 5.29 -13.11
C LEU A 96 -7.64 4.04 -12.68
N ALA A 97 -6.36 3.94 -13.02
CA ALA A 97 -5.49 2.88 -12.53
C ALA A 97 -5.36 2.89 -10.99
N LEU A 98 -5.28 4.06 -10.36
CA LEU A 98 -5.29 4.20 -8.90
C LEU A 98 -6.58 3.62 -8.29
N ILE A 99 -7.74 3.98 -8.82
CA ILE A 99 -9.03 3.46 -8.34
C ILE A 99 -9.17 1.96 -8.61
N GLY A 100 -8.74 1.50 -9.79
CA GLY A 100 -8.77 0.09 -10.19
C GLY A 100 -7.75 -0.78 -9.45
N SER A 101 -6.74 -0.19 -8.82
CA SER A 101 -5.67 -0.93 -8.13
C SER A 101 -6.18 -1.80 -6.99
N PHE A 102 -7.14 -1.32 -6.18
CA PHE A 102 -7.68 -2.07 -5.06
C PHE A 102 -8.58 -3.23 -5.50
N PRO A 103 -9.58 -3.07 -6.40
CA PRO A 103 -10.36 -4.21 -6.91
C PRO A 103 -9.49 -5.30 -7.52
N LEU A 104 -8.47 -4.91 -8.29
CA LEU A 104 -7.53 -5.86 -8.88
C LEU A 104 -6.70 -6.59 -7.82
N TYR A 105 -6.15 -5.85 -6.86
CA TYR A 105 -5.46 -6.42 -5.69
C TYR A 105 -6.38 -7.41 -4.95
N GLU A 106 -7.63 -7.03 -4.74
CA GLU A 106 -8.59 -7.84 -4.02
C GLU A 106 -8.94 -9.12 -4.78
N LEU A 107 -8.99 -9.06 -6.11
CA LEU A 107 -9.14 -10.23 -6.97
C LEU A 107 -7.97 -11.20 -6.77
N CYS A 108 -6.73 -10.70 -6.88
CA CYS A 108 -5.53 -11.50 -6.66
C CYS A 108 -5.53 -12.13 -5.25
N ALA A 109 -5.79 -11.34 -4.22
CA ALA A 109 -5.78 -11.79 -2.83
C ALA A 109 -6.91 -12.79 -2.51
N ARG A 110 -8.05 -12.73 -3.20
CA ARG A 110 -9.14 -13.71 -3.04
C ARG A 110 -8.81 -15.04 -3.69
N PHE A 111 -8.25 -15.04 -4.90
CA PHE A 111 -7.92 -16.26 -5.62
C PHE A 111 -6.66 -16.94 -5.09
N LEU A 112 -5.70 -16.17 -4.58
CA LEU A 112 -4.42 -16.65 -4.07
C LEU A 112 -4.30 -16.42 -2.56
N ARG A 113 -5.26 -16.97 -1.82
CA ARG A 113 -5.35 -16.87 -0.36
C ARG A 113 -4.65 -18.02 0.36
N GLY A 114 -4.25 -17.77 1.59
CA GLY A 114 -3.66 -18.78 2.48
C GLY A 114 -2.13 -18.73 2.58
N PRO A 115 -1.54 -19.51 3.49
CA PRO A 115 -0.20 -19.25 4.04
C PRO A 115 0.95 -19.34 3.04
N ARG A 116 0.76 -20.08 1.92
CA ARG A 116 1.79 -20.26 0.88
C ARG A 116 1.51 -19.47 -0.41
N LEU A 117 0.25 -19.09 -0.66
CA LEU A 117 -0.17 -18.50 -1.94
C LEU A 117 -0.23 -16.98 -1.90
N TRP A 118 -0.37 -16.39 -0.71
CA TRP A 118 -0.45 -14.95 -0.57
C TRP A 118 0.75 -14.15 -1.14
N PRO A 119 2.02 -14.64 -1.11
CA PRO A 119 3.13 -13.91 -1.73
C PRO A 119 2.96 -13.84 -3.24
N LEU A 120 2.46 -14.91 -3.86
CA LEU A 120 2.15 -14.95 -5.29
C LEU A 120 1.06 -13.91 -5.63
N ALA A 121 0.05 -13.74 -4.77
CA ALA A 121 -0.97 -12.70 -4.95
C ALA A 121 -0.35 -11.30 -5.05
N LEU A 122 0.61 -11.00 -4.17
CA LEU A 122 1.31 -9.70 -4.18
C LEU A 122 2.23 -9.55 -5.37
N VAL A 123 2.96 -10.61 -5.74
CA VAL A 123 3.85 -10.58 -6.92
C VAL A 123 3.04 -10.34 -8.19
N LEU A 124 1.98 -11.12 -8.44
CA LEU A 124 1.15 -10.95 -9.64
C LEU A 124 0.54 -9.56 -9.71
N TRP A 125 -0.03 -9.08 -8.61
CA TRP A 125 -0.61 -7.74 -8.57
C TRP A 125 0.46 -6.64 -8.76
N SER A 126 1.64 -6.80 -8.17
CA SER A 126 2.76 -5.85 -8.35
C SER A 126 3.27 -5.84 -9.79
N THR A 127 3.32 -6.99 -10.46
CA THR A 127 3.63 -7.08 -11.89
C THR A 127 2.61 -6.33 -12.73
N ILE A 128 1.31 -6.43 -12.39
CA ILE A 128 0.28 -5.66 -13.10
C ILE A 128 0.44 -4.15 -12.82
N ALA A 129 0.82 -3.75 -11.61
CA ALA A 129 1.10 -2.35 -11.29
C ALA A 129 2.28 -1.80 -12.10
N VAL A 130 3.38 -2.57 -12.24
CA VAL A 130 4.52 -2.22 -13.10
C VAL A 130 4.09 -2.15 -14.56
N GLY A 131 3.39 -3.16 -15.07
CA GLY A 131 2.92 -3.20 -16.46
C GLY A 131 1.96 -2.05 -16.81
N THR A 132 1.03 -1.72 -15.91
CA THR A 132 0.15 -0.55 -16.05
C THR A 132 0.97 0.74 -16.10
N SER A 133 2.05 0.81 -15.32
CA SER A 133 2.91 2.00 -15.30
C SER A 133 3.78 2.10 -16.57
N CYS A 134 4.17 0.97 -17.18
CA CYS A 134 4.77 0.98 -18.51
C CYS A 134 3.81 1.54 -19.56
N LEU A 135 2.52 1.19 -19.47
CA LEU A 135 1.49 1.76 -20.35
C LEU A 135 1.31 3.26 -20.10
N LEU A 136 1.42 3.74 -18.86
CA LEU A 136 1.33 5.17 -18.55
C LEU A 136 2.52 5.98 -19.06
N GLU A 137 3.74 5.43 -18.96
CA GLU A 137 4.92 6.04 -19.59
C GLU A 137 4.74 6.08 -21.11
N HIS A 138 4.48 4.93 -21.74
CA HIS A 138 4.52 4.81 -23.19
C HIS A 138 3.30 5.39 -23.91
N SER A 139 2.12 5.38 -23.28
CA SER A 139 0.86 5.81 -23.91
C SER A 139 0.26 7.09 -23.31
N ALA A 140 0.70 7.51 -22.13
CA ALA A 140 0.26 8.78 -21.51
C ALA A 140 1.42 9.76 -21.26
N GLY A 141 2.63 9.42 -21.69
CA GLY A 141 3.80 10.31 -21.62
C GLY A 141 4.30 10.56 -20.21
N PHE A 142 4.05 9.66 -19.26
CA PHE A 142 4.47 9.88 -17.88
C PHE A 142 5.99 9.88 -17.75
N THR A 143 6.54 10.80 -16.97
CA THR A 143 7.95 10.74 -16.60
C THR A 143 8.26 9.46 -15.84
N GLN A 144 9.50 8.99 -15.94
CA GLN A 144 9.98 7.87 -15.12
C GLN A 144 9.73 8.12 -13.62
N ARG A 145 9.94 9.36 -13.15
CA ARG A 145 9.64 9.72 -11.76
C ARG A 145 8.15 9.58 -11.43
N ALA A 146 7.27 10.00 -12.33
CA ALA A 146 5.84 9.88 -12.14
C ALA A 146 5.40 8.41 -12.07
N VAL A 147 5.96 7.50 -12.88
CA VAL A 147 5.58 6.08 -12.80
C VAL A 147 5.95 5.44 -11.47
N PHE A 148 7.12 5.73 -10.89
CA PHE A 148 7.48 5.24 -9.54
C PHE A 148 6.48 5.69 -8.47
N ILE A 149 6.09 6.97 -8.50
CA ILE A 149 5.08 7.50 -7.59
C ILE A 149 3.72 6.83 -7.80
N HIS A 150 3.32 6.59 -9.06
CA HIS A 150 2.04 5.95 -9.36
C HIS A 150 2.00 4.51 -8.84
N ILE A 151 3.04 3.70 -9.08
CA ILE A 151 3.16 2.35 -8.50
C ILE A 151 3.04 2.43 -6.97
N ALA A 152 3.80 3.33 -6.33
CA ALA A 152 3.75 3.49 -4.88
C ALA A 152 2.34 3.88 -4.37
N THR A 153 1.61 4.76 -5.09
CA THR A 153 0.23 5.12 -4.74
C THR A 153 -0.78 3.99 -4.95
N TYR A 154 -0.56 3.08 -5.90
CA TYR A 154 -1.39 1.88 -6.09
C TYR A 154 -1.28 0.96 -4.86
N LEU A 155 -0.05 0.73 -4.39
CA LEU A 155 0.23 0.02 -3.13
C LEU A 155 -0.38 0.71 -1.93
N ALA A 156 -0.14 2.00 -1.76
CA ALA A 156 -0.67 2.74 -0.63
C ALA A 156 -2.22 2.75 -0.60
N THR A 157 -2.86 2.79 -1.78
CA THR A 157 -4.32 2.73 -1.91
C THR A 157 -4.86 1.36 -1.51
N ALA A 158 -4.27 0.28 -2.00
CA ALA A 158 -4.63 -1.08 -1.58
C ALA A 158 -4.44 -1.26 -0.07
N MET A 159 -3.34 -0.74 0.49
CA MET A 159 -3.08 -0.78 1.93
C MET A 159 -4.13 -0.03 2.76
N ALA A 160 -4.51 1.18 2.34
CA ALA A 160 -5.52 1.99 3.03
C ALA A 160 -6.90 1.32 2.95
N ALA A 161 -7.28 0.80 1.78
CA ALA A 161 -8.52 0.06 1.58
C ALA A 161 -8.56 -1.24 2.40
N ASN A 162 -7.44 -1.96 2.52
CA ASN A 162 -7.34 -3.12 3.43
C ASN A 162 -7.67 -2.76 4.87
N VAL A 163 -7.16 -1.63 5.36
CA VAL A 163 -7.47 -1.17 6.72
C VAL A 163 -8.97 -0.96 6.89
N TRP A 164 -9.59 -0.23 5.98
CA TRP A 164 -11.00 0.16 6.11
C TRP A 164 -12.00 -0.95 5.81
N MET A 165 -11.71 -1.79 4.83
CA MET A 165 -12.68 -2.77 4.29
C MET A 165 -12.47 -4.19 4.81
N ARG A 166 -11.27 -4.53 5.31
CA ARG A 166 -10.94 -5.90 5.75
C ARG A 166 -10.50 -5.97 7.20
N ILE A 167 -9.51 -5.17 7.60
CA ILE A 167 -8.93 -5.21 8.95
C ILE A 167 -9.89 -4.62 9.98
N TRP A 168 -10.28 -3.35 9.83
CA TRP A 168 -11.12 -2.65 10.81
C TRP A 168 -12.45 -3.35 11.10
N PRO A 169 -13.24 -3.81 10.10
CA PRO A 169 -14.51 -4.49 10.39
C PRO A 169 -14.32 -5.80 11.15
N ALA A 170 -13.31 -6.59 10.79
CA ALA A 170 -13.00 -7.87 11.43
C ALA A 170 -12.53 -7.67 12.88
N GLU A 171 -11.59 -6.76 13.10
CA GLU A 171 -11.06 -6.47 14.44
C GLU A 171 -12.09 -5.79 15.34
N ARG A 172 -13.00 -4.98 14.78
CA ARG A 172 -14.11 -4.42 15.54
C ARG A 172 -15.05 -5.52 16.04
N ARG A 173 -15.36 -6.52 15.21
CA ARG A 173 -16.17 -7.69 15.64
C ARG A 173 -15.44 -8.51 16.69
N ALA A 174 -14.14 -8.75 16.50
CA ALA A 174 -13.30 -9.44 17.48
C ALA A 174 -13.26 -8.71 18.83
N LEU A 175 -13.08 -7.38 18.81
CA LEU A 175 -13.12 -6.54 20.00
C LEU A 175 -14.46 -6.66 20.75
N LEU A 176 -15.59 -6.59 20.03
CA LEU A 176 -16.91 -6.73 20.65
C LEU A 176 -17.09 -8.10 21.31
N ALA A 177 -16.66 -9.18 20.65
CA ALA A 177 -16.70 -10.53 21.22
C ALA A 177 -15.85 -10.63 22.49
N TRP A 178 -14.60 -10.14 22.44
CA TRP A 178 -13.72 -10.16 23.61
C TRP A 178 -14.24 -9.32 24.78
N SER A 179 -14.83 -8.15 24.50
CA SER A 179 -15.47 -7.31 25.52
C SER A 179 -16.69 -7.97 26.14
N ALA A 180 -17.39 -8.84 25.40
CA ALA A 180 -18.50 -9.64 25.91
C ALA A 180 -18.06 -10.96 26.59
N GLY A 181 -16.74 -11.20 26.73
CA GLY A 181 -16.21 -12.45 27.27
C GLY A 181 -16.35 -13.66 26.33
N GLN A 182 -16.74 -13.44 25.08
CA GLN A 182 -16.88 -14.48 24.06
C GLN A 182 -15.58 -14.65 23.25
N PRO A 183 -15.34 -15.83 22.67
CA PRO A 183 -14.26 -16.01 21.70
C PRO A 183 -14.58 -15.22 20.42
N ALA A 184 -13.54 -14.61 19.83
CA ALA A 184 -13.67 -13.96 18.53
C ALA A 184 -13.75 -14.98 17.39
N ASP A 185 -14.47 -14.64 16.31
CA ASP A 185 -14.59 -15.50 15.13
C ASP A 185 -13.21 -15.75 14.49
N ALA A 186 -12.87 -17.02 14.30
CA ALA A 186 -11.63 -17.46 13.68
C ALA A 186 -11.48 -16.94 12.23
N ILE A 187 -12.58 -16.79 11.49
CA ILE A 187 -12.57 -16.29 10.11
C ILE A 187 -12.17 -14.81 10.10
N ASP A 188 -12.76 -14.00 10.98
CA ASP A 188 -12.42 -12.59 11.11
C ASP A 188 -10.95 -12.39 11.50
N LEU A 189 -10.48 -13.18 12.47
CA LEU A 189 -9.09 -13.13 12.89
C LEU A 189 -8.15 -13.51 11.73
N ALA A 190 -8.48 -14.55 10.97
CA ALA A 190 -7.68 -15.00 9.82
C ALA A 190 -7.62 -13.92 8.71
N VAL A 191 -8.77 -13.36 8.32
CA VAL A 191 -8.84 -12.28 7.32
C VAL A 191 -8.01 -11.08 7.76
N SER A 192 -8.15 -10.66 9.01
CA SER A 192 -7.40 -9.51 9.50
C SER A 192 -5.89 -9.77 9.52
N ARG A 193 -5.44 -10.97 9.94
CA ARG A 193 -4.00 -11.32 9.94
C ARG A 193 -3.42 -11.33 8.55
N GLU A 194 -4.11 -11.94 7.60
CA GLU A 194 -3.68 -11.99 6.20
C GLU A 194 -3.49 -10.59 5.63
N ARG A 195 -4.46 -9.68 5.84
CA ARG A 195 -4.37 -8.30 5.32
C ARG A 195 -3.35 -7.44 6.05
N GLN A 196 -3.12 -7.67 7.34
CA GLN A 196 -2.00 -7.03 8.05
C GLN A 196 -0.65 -7.47 7.49
N ARG A 197 -0.47 -8.75 7.16
CA ARG A 197 0.74 -9.26 6.50
C ARG A 197 0.92 -8.65 5.12
N HIS A 198 -0.14 -8.58 4.31
CA HIS A 198 -0.09 -7.91 3.01
C HIS A 198 0.35 -6.45 3.14
N ASN A 199 -0.24 -5.72 4.09
CA ASN A 199 0.12 -4.32 4.34
C ASN A 199 1.57 -4.15 4.81
N ALA A 200 2.07 -5.04 5.67
CA ALA A 200 3.46 -5.01 6.12
C ALA A 200 4.44 -5.24 4.95
N ALA A 201 4.14 -6.20 4.07
CA ALA A 201 4.93 -6.49 2.86
C ALA A 201 4.92 -5.31 1.86
N MET A 202 3.76 -4.71 1.62
CA MET A 202 3.64 -3.55 0.72
C MET A 202 4.29 -2.29 1.28
N ALA A 203 4.27 -2.07 2.60
CA ALA A 203 4.77 -0.85 3.22
C ALA A 203 6.24 -0.54 2.89
N PHE A 204 7.13 -1.54 2.98
CA PHE A 204 8.54 -1.35 2.63
C PHE A 204 8.72 -1.07 1.13
N SER A 205 7.93 -1.73 0.29
CA SER A 205 7.95 -1.52 -1.16
C SER A 205 7.57 -0.08 -1.52
N VAL A 206 6.53 0.46 -0.89
CA VAL A 206 6.11 1.87 -1.05
C VAL A 206 7.26 2.83 -0.68
N VAL A 207 7.90 2.61 0.46
CA VAL A 207 9.01 3.47 0.92
C VAL A 207 10.18 3.42 -0.06
N LEU A 208 10.57 2.23 -0.52
CA LEU A 208 11.68 2.08 -1.47
C LEU A 208 11.37 2.74 -2.83
N LEU A 209 10.14 2.57 -3.35
CA LEU A 209 9.69 3.21 -4.59
C LEU A 209 9.62 4.73 -4.48
N MET A 210 9.22 5.27 -3.32
CA MET A 210 9.20 6.72 -3.10
C MET A 210 10.63 7.27 -2.97
N LEU A 211 11.50 6.57 -2.24
CA LEU A 211 12.88 6.99 -2.04
C LEU A 211 13.69 6.92 -3.34
N SER A 212 13.43 5.93 -4.21
CA SER A 212 14.12 5.83 -5.50
C SER A 212 13.95 7.10 -6.34
N THR A 213 12.82 7.81 -6.24
CA THR A 213 12.59 9.07 -6.96
C THR A 213 13.55 10.20 -6.62
N HIS A 214 14.27 10.09 -5.50
CA HIS A 214 15.33 11.01 -5.09
C HIS A 214 16.71 10.61 -5.62
N HIS A 215 16.82 9.47 -6.28
CA HIS A 215 18.05 8.97 -6.90
C HIS A 215 17.81 8.61 -8.38
N PRO A 216 17.52 9.60 -9.25
CA PRO A 216 17.24 9.34 -10.66
C PRO A 216 18.34 8.56 -11.37
N ALA A 217 19.61 8.73 -10.98
CA ALA A 217 20.75 7.99 -11.51
C ALA A 217 20.61 6.46 -11.49
N LEU A 218 19.69 5.90 -10.67
CA LEU A 218 19.39 4.47 -10.66
C LEU A 218 18.62 3.99 -11.90
N TYR A 219 17.85 4.88 -12.55
CA TYR A 219 16.92 4.51 -13.63
C TYR A 219 16.94 5.46 -14.83
N SER A 220 17.47 6.68 -14.69
CA SER A 220 17.58 7.67 -15.75
C SER A 220 18.80 7.39 -16.64
N GLY A 221 18.64 7.49 -17.96
CA GLY A 221 19.75 7.42 -18.93
C GLY A 221 19.96 6.06 -19.59
N THR A 222 19.25 5.02 -19.15
CA THR A 222 19.24 3.72 -19.81
C THR A 222 17.80 3.34 -20.14
N PRO A 223 17.46 3.14 -21.43
CA PRO A 223 16.13 2.68 -21.82
C PRO A 223 15.74 1.43 -21.05
N TRP A 224 14.50 1.38 -20.57
CA TRP A 224 13.95 0.23 -19.84
C TRP A 224 14.68 -0.15 -18.53
N ALA A 225 15.50 0.72 -17.94
CA ALA A 225 16.08 0.44 -16.62
C ALA A 225 15.06 0.57 -15.48
N TRP A 226 14.12 1.50 -15.60
CA TRP A 226 13.17 1.79 -14.52
C TRP A 226 12.23 0.61 -14.13
N PRO A 227 11.69 -0.24 -15.04
CA PRO A 227 10.83 -1.35 -14.64
C PRO A 227 11.62 -2.38 -13.83
N TRP A 228 12.89 -2.59 -14.16
CA TRP A 228 13.78 -3.46 -13.38
C TRP A 228 14.02 -2.90 -11.99
N VAL A 229 14.33 -1.61 -11.88
CA VAL A 229 14.53 -0.95 -10.58
C VAL A 229 13.26 -0.99 -9.74
N ALA A 230 12.10 -0.72 -10.34
CA ALA A 230 10.81 -0.83 -9.66
C ALA A 230 10.54 -2.27 -9.19
N SER A 231 10.82 -3.26 -10.04
CA SER A 231 10.65 -4.69 -9.71
C SER A 231 11.57 -5.14 -8.58
N VAL A 232 12.83 -4.66 -8.57
CA VAL A 232 13.78 -4.93 -7.48
C VAL A 232 13.33 -4.25 -6.18
N ALA A 233 12.89 -3.00 -6.23
CA ALA A 233 12.36 -2.29 -5.07
C ALA A 233 11.13 -3.00 -4.47
N LEU A 234 10.23 -3.48 -5.34
CA LEU A 234 9.06 -4.29 -4.95
C LEU A 234 9.51 -5.62 -4.32
N ALA A 235 10.37 -6.38 -4.98
CA ALA A 235 10.84 -7.67 -4.47
C ALA A 235 11.55 -7.53 -3.12
N LEU A 236 12.46 -6.56 -2.99
CA LEU A 236 13.16 -6.27 -1.75
C LEU A 236 12.18 -5.83 -0.65
N GLY A 237 11.23 -4.95 -0.97
CA GLY A 237 10.23 -4.49 -0.03
C GLY A 237 9.34 -5.63 0.49
N LEU A 238 8.88 -6.50 -0.39
CA LEU A 238 8.10 -7.69 -0.03
C LEU A 238 8.90 -8.64 0.87
N LEU A 239 10.19 -8.89 0.55
CA LEU A 239 11.08 -9.73 1.35
C LEU A 239 11.35 -9.13 2.74
N LEU A 240 11.64 -7.82 2.81
CA LEU A 240 11.87 -7.13 4.07
C LEU A 240 10.62 -7.11 4.95
N GLY A 241 9.45 -6.88 4.37
CA GLY A 241 8.19 -6.93 5.12
C GLY A 241 7.86 -8.32 5.62
N GLU A 242 8.14 -9.35 4.83
CA GLU A 242 8.03 -10.75 5.27
C GLU A 242 9.00 -11.05 6.42
N LEU A 243 10.27 -10.65 6.30
CA LEU A 243 11.26 -10.81 7.35
C LEU A 243 10.83 -10.10 8.64
N ALA A 244 10.40 -8.84 8.54
CA ALA A 244 9.92 -8.05 9.68
C ALA A 244 8.72 -8.72 10.37
N SER A 245 7.79 -9.28 9.59
CA SER A 245 6.65 -10.02 10.14
C SER A 245 7.09 -11.26 10.93
N ARG A 246 8.04 -12.05 10.39
CA ARG A 246 8.58 -13.25 11.03
C ARG A 246 9.39 -12.93 12.28
N LEU A 247 10.22 -11.89 12.24
CA LEU A 247 10.99 -11.44 13.40
C LEU A 247 10.05 -10.99 14.51
N SER A 248 8.99 -10.26 14.16
CA SER A 248 8.00 -9.83 15.12
C SER A 248 7.25 -11.01 15.76
N ASP A 249 7.02 -12.09 15.01
CA ASP A 249 6.46 -13.34 15.56
C ASP A 249 7.43 -14.03 16.53
N ARG A 250 8.76 -13.93 16.31
CA ARG A 250 9.79 -14.50 17.20
C ARG A 250 10.06 -13.68 18.46
N PHE A 251 10.15 -12.36 18.38
CA PHE A 251 10.52 -11.48 19.51
C PHE A 251 9.38 -11.15 20.46
N SER A 252 8.17 -11.64 20.18
CA SER A 252 7.04 -11.49 21.09
C SER A 252 6.84 -12.72 21.99
N VAL A 253 7.90 -13.55 22.11
CA VAL A 253 7.97 -14.80 22.89
C VAL A 253 8.56 -14.59 24.29
N GLU A 254 9.04 -13.38 24.63
CA GLU A 254 9.53 -13.01 25.97
C GLU A 254 8.62 -11.96 26.61
#